data_AF-A0A351DV43-F1
#
_entry.id   AF-A0A351DV43-F1
#
_cell.length_a   1.000
_cell.length_b   1.000
_cell.length_c   1.000
_cell.angle_alpha   90.00
_cell.angle_beta   90.00
_cell.angle_gamma   90.00
#
_symmetry.space_group_name_H-M   'P 1'
#
loop_
_entity.id
_entity.type
_entity.pdbx_description
1 polymer ?
#
loop_
_entity_poly.entity_id
_entity_poly.type
_entity_poly.pdbx_seq_one_letter_code
_entity_poly.pdbx_strand_id
1 'polypeptide(L)' 'GLPAEKVMINIQKYGNTTAGTIPLCLFDWEDQLKRGDNIILAAFGGGFTWGSVYLKWAYDGQATK' A
#
# COMPACT_ATOMS: atom_id res chain seq x y z
N GLY A 1 9.47 -15.60 -7.25
CA GLY A 1 8.91 -14.78 -6.15
C GLY A 1 8.75 -13.34 -6.61
N LEU A 2 8.12 -12.49 -5.80
CA LEU A 2 8.05 -11.04 -6.05
C LEU A 2 9.37 -10.39 -5.57
N PRO A 3 10.01 -9.50 -6.36
CA PRO A 3 11.18 -8.75 -5.92
C PRO A 3 10.85 -7.84 -4.72
N ALA A 4 11.80 -7.62 -3.81
CA ALA A 4 11.59 -6.86 -2.58
C ALA A 4 11.23 -5.39 -2.86
N GLU A 5 11.81 -4.82 -3.93
CA GLU A 5 11.54 -3.46 -4.38
C GLU A 5 10.11 -3.24 -4.90
N LYS A 6 9.34 -4.32 -5.14
CA LYS A 6 7.91 -4.25 -5.49
C LYS A 6 6.98 -4.34 -4.29
N VAL A 7 7.53 -4.41 -3.06
CA VAL A 7 6.76 -4.43 -1.82
C VAL A 7 6.95 -3.09 -1.11
N MET A 8 5.85 -2.38 -0.87
CA MET A 8 5.87 -1.16 -0.06
C MET A 8 6.10 -1.52 1.41
N ILE A 9 7.11 -0.92 2.05
CA ILE A 9 7.49 -1.22 3.43
C ILE A 9 7.68 0.08 4.21
N ASN A 10 6.92 0.23 5.30
CA ASN A 10 7.10 1.30 6.29
C ASN A 10 6.88 0.84 7.74
N ILE A 11 6.90 -0.48 7.97
CA ILE A 11 6.64 -1.08 9.29
C ILE A 11 7.59 -0.56 10.38
N GLN A 12 8.81 -0.20 10.03
CA GLN A 12 9.80 0.41 10.92
C GLN A 12 9.36 1.75 11.52
N LYS A 13 8.39 2.44 10.90
CA LYS A 13 7.86 3.72 11.40
C LYS A 13 6.66 3.54 12.34
N TYR A 14 5.74 2.65 12.00
CA TYR A 14 4.42 2.56 12.67
C TYR A 14 4.08 1.20 13.29
N GLY A 15 4.87 0.16 13.01
CA GLY A 15 4.54 -1.21 13.40
C GLY A 15 3.28 -1.74 12.68
N ASN A 16 2.64 -2.77 13.27
CA ASN A 16 1.35 -3.29 12.80
C ASN A 16 0.21 -2.47 13.43
N THR A 17 -0.50 -1.71 12.60
CA THR A 17 -1.59 -0.83 13.03
C THR A 17 -2.97 -1.39 12.66
N THR A 18 -3.09 -2.72 12.59
CA THR A 18 -4.30 -3.43 12.17
C THR A 18 -4.82 -2.88 10.82
N ALA A 19 -6.09 -2.47 10.73
CA ALA A 19 -6.70 -1.84 9.58
C ALA A 19 -5.99 -0.56 9.07
N GLY A 20 -5.20 0.11 9.92
CA GLY A 20 -4.42 1.30 9.56
C GLY A 20 -3.17 1.01 8.71
N THR A 21 -2.74 -0.25 8.61
CA THR A 21 -1.44 -0.61 8.02
C THR A 21 -1.35 -0.23 6.54
N ILE A 22 -2.38 -0.57 5.75
CA ILE A 22 -2.38 -0.31 4.30
C ILE A 22 -2.51 1.20 4.01
N PRO A 23 -3.45 1.96 4.60
CA PRO A 23 -3.54 3.40 4.37
C PRO A 23 -2.28 4.17 4.73
N LEU A 24 -1.64 3.87 5.87
CA LEU A 24 -0.39 4.53 6.28
C LEU A 24 0.76 4.20 5.33
N CYS A 25 0.82 2.96 4.83
CA CYS A 25 1.81 2.56 3.84
C CYS A 25 1.62 3.31 2.51
N LEU A 26 0.38 3.40 2.02
CA LEU A 26 0.07 4.17 0.81
C LEU A 26 0.42 5.65 0.96
N PHE A 27 0.11 6.26 2.11
CA PHE A 27 0.45 7.65 2.39
C PHE A 27 1.96 7.91 2.32
N ASP A 28 2.78 7.06 2.93
CA ASP A 28 4.24 7.19 2.90
C ASP A 28 4.85 6.98 1.50
N TRP A 29 4.15 6.27 0.62
CA TRP A 29 4.61 5.92 -0.73
C TRP A 29 3.95 6.77 -1.82
N GLU A 30 3.01 7.65 -1.48
CA GLU A 30 2.21 8.44 -2.42
C GLU A 30 3.07 9.24 -3.42
N ASP A 31 4.17 9.84 -2.95
CA ASP A 31 5.10 10.60 -3.81
C ASP A 31 5.80 9.75 -4.88
N GLN A 32 5.87 8.43 -4.69
CA GLN A 32 6.46 7.47 -5.63
C GLN A 32 5.41 6.86 -6.58
N LEU A 33 4.12 7.01 -6.26
CA LEU A 33 3.02 6.51 -7.07
C LEU A 33 2.64 7.50 -8.17
N LYS A 34 2.35 6.96 -9.35
CA LYS A 34 1.91 7.73 -10.51
C LYS A 34 0.56 7.26 -10.99
N ARG A 35 -0.19 8.19 -11.57
CA ARG A 35 -1.46 7.88 -12.22
C ARG A 35 -1.25 6.77 -13.23
N GLY A 36 -2.02 5.70 -13.09
CA GLY A 36 -1.95 4.54 -13.97
C GLY A 36 -1.12 3.38 -13.44
N ASP A 37 -0.41 3.53 -12.32
CA ASP A 37 0.32 2.42 -11.69
C ASP A 37 -0.63 1.31 -11.28
N ASN A 38 -0.19 0.07 -11.47
CA ASN A 38 -0.96 -1.11 -11.07
C ASN A 38 -0.53 -1.55 -9.67
N ILE A 39 -1.48 -1.55 -8.73
CA ILE A 39 -1.23 -1.85 -7.33
C ILE A 39 -2.08 -3.05 -6.92
N ILE A 40 -1.47 -3.95 -6.14
CA ILE A 40 -2.18 -5.02 -5.45
C ILE A 40 -2.16 -4.69 -3.97
N LEU A 41 -3.33 -4.58 -3.36
CA LEU A 41 -3.47 -4.55 -1.91
C LEU A 41 -3.86 -5.95 -1.45
N ALA A 42 -3.22 -6.45 -0.41
CA ALA A 42 -3.52 -7.74 0.18
C ALA A 42 -3.54 -7.61 1.70
N ALA A 43 -4.55 -8.20 2.33
CA ALA A 43 -4.72 -8.17 3.77
C ALA A 43 -5.07 -9.57 4.29
N PHE A 44 -4.60 -9.85 5.50
CA PHE A 44 -4.95 -11.04 6.27
C PHE A 44 -5.17 -10.61 7.73
N GLY A 45 -6.19 -11.16 8.38
CA GLY A 45 -6.57 -10.80 9.74
C GLY A 45 -7.16 -11.96 10.53
N GLY A 46 -7.62 -11.64 11.75
CA GLY A 46 -8.23 -12.61 12.66
C GLY A 46 -9.43 -13.33 12.03
N GLY A 47 -9.64 -14.58 12.44
CA GLY A 47 -10.72 -15.42 11.90
C GLY A 47 -10.46 -15.95 10.49
N PHE A 48 -9.18 -16.05 10.07
CA PHE A 48 -8.76 -16.49 8.73
C PHE A 48 -9.36 -15.67 7.58
N THR A 49 -9.77 -14.44 7.88
CA THR A 49 -10.30 -13.54 6.88
C THR A 49 -9.15 -12.92 6.10
N TRP A 50 -9.25 -12.99 4.79
CA TRP A 50 -8.24 -12.49 3.87
C TRP A 50 -8.93 -11.92 2.64
N GLY A 51 -8.22 -11.04 1.95
CA GLY A 51 -8.71 -10.45 0.72
C GLY A 51 -7.62 -9.70 -0.01
N SER A 52 -7.84 -9.50 -1.29
CA SER A 52 -6.98 -8.67 -2.12
C SER A 52 -7.79 -7.88 -3.14
N VAL A 53 -7.21 -6.79 -3.61
CA VAL A 53 -7.75 -5.99 -4.70
C VAL A 53 -6.63 -5.59 -5.63
N TYR A 54 -6.89 -5.73 -6.93
CA TYR A 54 -6.07 -5.15 -7.98
C TYR A 54 -6.72 -3.84 -8.43
N LEU A 55 -5.96 -2.75 -8.36
CA LEU A 55 -6.44 -1.44 -8.74
C LEU A 55 -5.41 -0.69 -9.57
N LYS A 56 -5.92 0.31 -10.30
CA LYS A 56 -5.10 1.28 -11.01
C LYS A 56 -5.10 2.57 -10.23
N TRP A 57 -3.91 3.05 -9.87
CA TRP A 57 -3.74 4.29 -9.11
C TRP A 57 -4.28 5.48 -9.92
N ALA A 58 -5.04 6.36 -9.26
CA ALA A 58 -5.93 7.27 -9.97
C ALA A 58 -5.36 8.67 -10.23
N TYR A 59 -4.30 9.08 -9.51
CA TYR A 59 -3.80 10.45 -9.52
C TYR A 59 -2.28 10.51 -9.28
N ASP A 60 -1.67 11.66 -9.52
CA ASP A 60 -0.25 11.91 -9.19
C ASP A 60 -0.18 12.65 -7.85
N GLY A 61 0.60 12.13 -6.89
CA GLY A 61 0.69 12.69 -5.53
C GLY A 61 1.33 14.07 -5.43
N GLN A 62 2.02 14.52 -6.49
CA GLN A 62 2.78 15.77 -6.51
C GLN A 62 1.92 17.05 -6.54
N ALA A 63 0.59 16.95 -6.65
CA ALA A 63 -0.28 18.10 -6.80
C ALA A 63 -0.58 18.87 -5.49
N THR A 64 -0.07 18.42 -4.34
CA THR A 64 -0.50 18.92 -3.01
C THR A 64 0.62 19.30 -2.03
N LYS A 65 1.86 19.48 -2.50
CA LYS A 65 2.93 20.11 -1.70
C LYS A 65 3.16 21.56 -2.11
#